data_AF-A0A3D0Z9Y3-F1
#
_entry.id   AF-A0A3D0Z9Y3-F1
#
_cell.length_a   1.000
_cell.length_b   1.000
_cell.length_c   1.000
_cell.angle_alpha   90.00
_cell.angle_beta   90.00
_cell.angle_gamma   90.00
#
_symmetry.space_group_name_H-M   'P 1'
#
loop_
_entity.id
_entity.type
_entity.pdbx_description
1 polymer ?
#
loop_
_entity_poly.entity_id
_entity_poly.type
_entity_poly.pdbx_seq_one_letter_code
_entity_poly.pdbx_strand_id
1 'polypeptide(L)'
;MASIQVDVDTTPLAASVDNTRGHLNLVTGAVTTMEAAVIAAENEAAQTICKNVDNGFYILVKSQISQKAVAAYTEMASKQMTLLQLVKALDNVKRQMENDFYMITKRYTKLFQSLNKSLETRVKELDRPAMRLAEIRKNMVFDKLKDDSSMLLSVSAESLPMAQTALSGKMKQKTQVAMQSLAGYVDESRSYSERVDSILTGGEKTSNSADLCYLPVVILETDSLLNLDDKIESVFTAHTDVWQNSASIVSEISRVQPELKWTASSAEEKSFIRGDFLSLCENEISEERLSKEIIRLFDESSWEKCVNEL
;
A
#
# COMPACT_ATOMS: atom_id res chain seq x y z
N MET A 1 129.35 27.83 118.92
CA MET A 1 128.06 27.56 118.24
C MET A 1 128.41 26.92 116.91
N ALA A 2 128.09 25.64 116.72
CA ALA A 2 128.45 24.94 115.50
C ALA A 2 127.39 25.22 114.43
N SER A 3 127.79 25.95 113.39
CA SER A 3 127.04 26.07 112.12
C SER A 3 127.28 24.79 111.32
N ILE A 4 126.29 23.91 111.27
CA ILE A 4 126.35 22.71 110.43
C ILE A 4 125.91 23.15 109.04
N GLN A 5 126.89 23.32 108.15
CA GLN A 5 126.66 23.56 106.74
C GLN A 5 126.47 22.19 106.08
N VAL A 6 125.21 21.83 105.82
CA VAL A 6 124.85 20.61 105.09
C VAL A 6 124.90 20.95 103.61
N ASP A 7 125.96 20.52 102.95
CA ASP A 7 126.04 20.58 101.49
C ASP A 7 125.39 19.31 100.94
N VAL A 8 124.23 19.48 100.31
CA VAL A 8 123.43 18.37 99.80
C VAL A 8 123.84 18.15 98.35
N ASP A 9 124.48 17.02 98.06
CA ASP A 9 124.84 16.63 96.70
C ASP A 9 123.56 16.35 95.89
N THR A 10 123.22 17.26 94.98
CA THR A 10 122.04 17.16 94.12
C THR A 10 122.29 16.41 92.81
N THR A 11 123.52 15.93 92.54
CA THR A 11 123.83 15.21 91.29
C THR A 11 123.02 13.92 91.07
N PRO A 12 122.75 13.06 92.07
CA PRO A 12 121.90 11.88 91.86
C PRO A 12 120.43 12.25 91.59
N LEU A 13 119.94 13.36 92.15
CA LEU A 13 118.61 13.88 91.88
C LEU A 13 118.52 14.47 90.46
N ALA A 14 119.53 15.22 90.03
CA ALA A 14 119.61 15.75 88.67
C ALA A 14 119.62 14.63 87.62
N ALA A 15 120.38 13.56 87.85
CA ALA A 15 120.41 12.40 86.95
C ALA A 15 119.05 11.66 86.88
N SER A 16 118.31 11.59 87.99
CA SER A 16 116.95 11.01 88.00
C SER A 16 115.94 11.89 87.24
N VAL A 17 116.04 13.22 87.39
CA VAL A 17 115.22 14.20 86.67
C VAL A 17 115.51 14.15 85.17
N ASP A 18 116.77 14.01 84.76
CA ASP A 18 117.13 13.89 83.35
C ASP A 18 116.65 12.57 82.73
N ASN A 19 116.72 11.46 83.47
CA ASN A 19 116.18 10.18 83.01
C ASN A 19 114.65 10.21 82.86
N THR A 20 113.94 10.80 83.83
CA THR A 20 112.48 10.99 83.72
C THR A 20 112.10 11.97 82.62
N ARG A 21 112.89 13.02 82.37
CA ARG A 21 112.72 13.93 81.23
C ARG A 21 112.90 13.21 79.89
N GLY A 22 113.87 12.31 79.78
CA GLY A 22 114.06 11.44 78.61
C GLY A 22 112.84 10.56 78.34
N HIS A 23 112.30 9.90 79.36
CA HIS A 23 111.09 9.10 79.24
C HIS A 23 109.85 9.95 78.89
N LEU A 24 109.70 11.13 79.49
CA LEU A 24 108.60 12.06 79.16
C LEU A 24 108.69 12.55 77.71
N ASN A 25 109.89 12.83 77.21
CA ASN A 25 110.09 13.22 75.81
C ASN A 25 109.78 12.08 74.83
N LEU A 26 110.15 10.84 75.17
CA LEU A 26 109.80 9.67 74.36
C LEU A 26 108.31 9.40 74.34
N VAL A 27 107.63 9.53 75.49
CA VAL A 27 106.17 9.42 75.58
C VAL A 27 105.49 10.56 74.82
N THR A 28 105.97 11.79 74.94
CA THR A 28 105.43 12.94 74.19
C THR A 28 105.61 12.73 72.69
N GLY A 29 106.78 12.26 72.25
CA GLY A 29 107.03 11.89 70.86
C GLY A 29 106.06 10.81 70.37
N ALA A 30 105.87 9.73 71.15
CA ALA A 30 104.93 8.65 70.82
C ALA A 30 103.46 9.12 70.78
N VAL A 31 103.06 10.04 71.66
CA VAL A 31 101.71 10.61 71.67
C VAL A 31 101.52 11.52 70.46
N THR A 32 102.48 12.38 70.14
CA THR A 32 102.37 13.25 68.95
C THR A 32 102.36 12.45 67.63
N THR A 33 103.11 11.35 67.55
CA THR A 33 103.06 10.47 66.36
C THR A 33 101.76 9.68 66.30
N MET A 34 101.22 9.24 67.44
CA MET A 34 99.91 8.61 67.51
C MET A 34 98.79 9.59 67.14
N GLU A 35 98.82 10.83 67.64
CA GLU A 35 97.87 11.88 67.27
C GLU A 35 97.94 12.18 65.77
N ALA A 36 99.14 12.34 65.20
CA ALA A 36 99.31 12.54 63.77
C ALA A 36 98.78 11.34 62.95
N ALA A 37 99.00 10.11 63.41
CA ALA A 37 98.49 8.90 62.77
C ALA A 37 96.96 8.81 62.85
N VAL A 38 96.37 9.17 63.99
CA VAL A 38 94.91 9.22 64.17
C VAL A 38 94.30 10.29 63.27
N ILE A 39 94.87 11.49 63.22
CA ILE A 39 94.40 12.58 62.33
C ILE A 39 94.53 12.18 60.86
N ALA A 40 95.60 11.48 60.48
CA ALA A 40 95.75 10.96 59.12
C ALA A 40 94.69 9.91 58.80
N ALA A 41 94.43 8.97 59.71
CA ALA A 41 93.40 7.95 59.56
C ALA A 41 91.98 8.55 59.51
N GLU A 42 91.68 9.56 60.34
CA GLU A 42 90.40 10.28 60.31
C GLU A 42 90.19 11.02 58.99
N ASN A 43 91.23 11.67 58.45
CA ASN A 43 91.15 12.33 57.16
C ASN A 43 90.94 11.35 56.00
N GLU A 44 91.62 10.20 56.02
CA GLU A 44 91.42 9.16 55.01
C GLU A 44 90.01 8.55 55.11
N ALA A 45 89.54 8.27 56.32
CA ALA A 45 88.19 7.80 56.56
C ALA A 45 87.13 8.83 56.10
N ALA A 46 87.32 10.12 56.41
CA ALA A 46 86.44 11.19 55.98
C ALA A 46 86.39 11.33 54.46
N GLN A 47 87.55 11.30 53.77
CA GLN A 47 87.59 11.33 52.31
C GLN A 47 86.88 10.12 51.69
N THR A 48 87.04 8.94 52.29
CA THR A 48 86.38 7.72 51.83
C THR A 48 84.87 7.82 52.00
N ILE A 49 84.40 8.34 53.15
CA ILE A 49 82.98 8.59 53.40
C ILE A 49 82.43 9.60 52.40
N CYS A 50 83.09 10.75 52.19
CA CYS A 50 82.65 11.75 51.22
C CYS A 50 82.56 11.19 49.80
N LYS A 51 83.57 10.47 49.33
CA LYS A 51 83.54 9.81 48.00
C LYS A 51 82.40 8.81 47.87
N ASN A 52 82.15 8.02 48.92
CA ASN A 52 81.05 7.05 48.92
C ASN A 52 79.68 7.74 48.94
N VAL A 53 79.54 8.85 49.66
CA VAL A 53 78.32 9.67 49.69
C VAL A 53 78.07 10.30 48.33
N ASP A 54 79.07 10.91 47.71
CA ASP A 54 78.95 11.53 46.38
C ASP A 54 78.58 10.50 45.32
N ASN A 55 79.23 9.33 45.34
CA ASN A 55 78.91 8.24 44.42
C ASN A 55 77.51 7.68 44.67
N GLY A 56 77.12 7.49 45.93
CA GLY A 56 75.77 7.05 46.31
C GLY A 56 74.69 8.03 45.86
N PHE A 57 74.91 9.34 46.07
CA PHE A 57 74.02 10.39 45.62
C PHE A 57 73.92 10.43 44.09
N TYR A 58 75.06 10.36 43.39
CA TYR A 58 75.08 10.34 41.92
C TYR A 58 74.32 9.13 41.36
N ILE A 59 74.53 7.93 41.91
CA ILE A 59 73.81 6.72 41.51
C ILE A 59 72.30 6.87 41.78
N LEU A 60 71.93 7.43 42.93
CA LEU A 60 70.53 7.65 43.30
C LEU A 60 69.85 8.64 42.35
N VAL A 61 70.48 9.79 42.08
CA VAL A 61 69.96 10.79 41.13
C VAL A 61 69.84 10.20 39.73
N LYS A 62 70.86 9.48 39.26
CA LYS A 62 70.83 8.79 37.95
C LYS A 62 69.68 7.78 37.88
N SER A 63 69.48 6.99 38.94
CA SER A 63 68.39 6.03 39.04
C SER A 63 67.02 6.70 39.00
N GLN A 64 66.83 7.80 39.75
CA GLN A 64 65.59 8.56 39.75
C GLN A 64 65.29 9.21 38.39
N ILE A 65 66.30 9.78 37.72
CA ILE A 65 66.15 10.33 36.37
C ILE A 65 65.74 9.22 35.40
N SER A 66 66.39 8.06 35.46
CA SER A 66 66.06 6.91 34.63
C SER A 66 64.62 6.42 34.88
N GLN A 67 64.21 6.29 36.14
CA GLN A 67 62.85 5.90 36.51
C GLN A 67 61.80 6.90 36.00
N LYS A 68 62.06 8.21 36.14
CA LYS A 68 61.17 9.25 35.60
C LYS A 68 61.09 9.20 34.08
N ALA A 69 62.21 8.97 33.39
CA ALA A 69 62.22 8.83 31.94
C ALA A 69 61.39 7.62 31.50
N VAL A 70 61.59 6.45 32.13
CA VAL A 70 60.81 5.24 31.84
C VAL A 70 59.32 5.47 32.10
N ALA A 71 58.96 6.11 33.22
CA ALA A 71 57.56 6.43 33.52
C ALA A 71 56.92 7.35 32.46
N ALA A 72 57.66 8.37 31.99
CA ALA A 72 57.17 9.24 30.92
C ALA A 72 57.00 8.49 29.60
N TYR A 73 57.94 7.59 29.26
CA TYR A 73 57.84 6.75 28.06
C TYR A 73 56.67 5.78 28.12
N THR A 74 56.41 5.14 29.27
CA THR A 74 55.27 4.23 29.41
C THR A 74 53.94 4.97 29.33
N GLU A 75 53.85 6.17 29.92
CA GLU A 75 52.67 7.03 29.77
C GLU A 75 52.45 7.42 28.30
N MET A 76 53.49 7.89 27.61
CA MET A 76 53.42 8.22 26.18
C MET A 76 52.97 7.02 25.34
N ALA A 77 53.56 5.85 25.56
CA ALA A 77 53.20 4.63 24.85
C ALA A 77 51.74 4.23 25.09
N SER A 78 51.25 4.36 26.33
CA SER A 78 49.84 4.10 26.66
C SER A 78 48.90 5.06 25.91
N LYS A 79 49.22 6.36 25.89
CA LYS A 79 48.45 7.38 25.16
C LYS A 79 48.46 7.08 23.66
N GLN A 80 49.60 6.72 23.09
CA GLN A 80 49.71 6.33 21.69
C GLN A 80 48.84 5.11 21.36
N MET A 81 48.83 4.09 22.24
CA MET A 81 47.97 2.91 22.09
C MET A 81 46.49 3.31 22.08
N THR A 82 46.07 4.21 22.99
CA THR A 82 44.68 4.71 23.02
C THR A 82 44.32 5.49 21.75
N LEU A 83 45.23 6.31 21.22
CA LEU A 83 45.02 7.01 19.96
C LEU A 83 44.84 6.04 18.79
N LEU A 84 45.64 4.98 18.72
CA LEU A 84 45.49 3.95 17.69
C LEU A 84 44.14 3.22 17.79
N GLN A 85 43.66 2.95 19.00
CA GLN A 85 42.33 2.38 19.22
C GLN A 85 41.22 3.34 18.77
N LEU A 86 41.33 4.63 19.08
CA LEU A 86 40.39 5.65 18.63
C LEU A 86 40.36 5.80 17.12
N VAL A 87 41.52 5.76 16.45
CA VAL A 87 41.60 5.78 14.98
C VAL A 87 40.88 4.58 14.37
N LYS A 88 41.08 3.38 14.93
CA LYS A 88 40.36 2.17 14.48
C LYS A 88 38.85 2.29 14.69
N ALA A 89 38.41 2.83 15.82
CA ALA A 89 37.01 3.06 16.10
C ALA A 89 36.40 4.07 15.10
N LEU A 90 37.11 5.17 14.81
CA LEU A 90 36.69 6.16 13.82
C LEU A 90 36.60 5.57 12.40
N ASP A 91 37.55 4.73 11.99
CA ASP A 91 37.48 4.05 10.69
C ASP A 91 36.25 3.14 10.59
N ASN A 92 35.91 2.45 11.68
CA ASN A 92 34.73 1.58 11.72
C ASN A 92 33.43 2.40 11.61
N VAL A 93 33.33 3.51 12.35
CA VAL A 93 32.19 4.44 12.28
C VAL A 93 32.07 5.04 10.87
N LYS A 94 33.19 5.44 10.28
CA LYS A 94 33.22 5.95 8.90
C LYS A 94 32.66 4.91 7.91
N ARG A 95 33.13 3.66 7.97
CA ARG A 95 32.61 2.58 7.11
C ARG A 95 31.12 2.34 7.30
N GLN A 96 30.65 2.42 8.55
CA GLN A 96 29.22 2.30 8.84
C GLN A 96 28.43 3.44 8.19
N MET A 97 28.88 4.69 8.35
CA MET A 97 28.25 5.85 7.71
C MET A 97 28.24 5.76 6.18
N GLU A 98 29.33 5.27 5.56
CA GLU A 98 29.40 5.07 4.12
C GLU A 98 28.40 4.01 3.64
N ASN A 99 28.29 2.89 4.36
CA ASN A 99 27.31 1.85 4.05
C ASN A 99 25.87 2.34 4.20
N ASP A 100 25.57 3.07 5.28
CA ASP A 100 24.26 3.65 5.52
C ASP A 100 23.90 4.66 4.42
N PHE A 101 24.85 5.53 4.05
CA PHE A 101 24.67 6.47 2.95
C PHE A 101 24.35 5.77 1.63
N TYR A 102 25.10 4.70 1.29
CA TYR A 102 24.83 3.92 0.09
C TYR A 102 23.46 3.23 0.14
N MET A 103 23.09 2.65 1.29
CA MET A 103 21.80 2.00 1.48
C MET A 103 20.64 2.99 1.29
N ILE A 104 20.74 4.15 1.93
CA ILE A 104 19.73 5.22 1.86
C ILE A 104 19.61 5.74 0.42
N THR A 105 20.75 6.05 -0.22
CA THR A 105 20.78 6.51 -1.61
C THR A 105 20.12 5.49 -2.54
N LYS A 106 20.49 4.20 -2.43
CA LYS A 106 19.89 3.13 -3.22
C LYS A 106 18.38 3.02 -3.00
N ARG A 107 17.91 3.16 -1.76
CA ARG A 107 16.49 3.14 -1.42
C ARG A 107 15.74 4.29 -2.08
N TYR A 108 16.27 5.51 -1.99
CA TYR A 108 15.65 6.68 -2.62
C TYR A 108 15.67 6.58 -4.14
N THR A 109 16.78 6.15 -4.75
CA THR A 109 16.85 5.93 -6.21
C THR A 109 15.76 4.96 -6.68
N LYS A 110 15.57 3.84 -5.97
CA LYS A 110 14.49 2.88 -6.29
C LYS A 110 13.10 3.50 -6.11
N LEU A 111 12.89 4.28 -5.06
CA LEU A 111 11.61 4.94 -4.81
C LEU A 111 11.27 5.91 -5.94
N PHE A 112 12.22 6.75 -6.35
CA PHE A 112 12.02 7.70 -7.46
C PHE A 112 11.81 6.99 -8.79
N GLN A 113 12.55 5.92 -9.08
CA GLN A 113 12.33 5.10 -10.28
C GLN A 113 10.92 4.47 -10.28
N SER A 114 10.49 3.93 -9.15
CA SER A 114 9.14 3.37 -9.00
C SER A 114 8.06 4.44 -9.19
N LEU A 115 8.27 5.63 -8.62
CA LEU A 115 7.35 6.76 -8.76
C LEU A 115 7.27 7.23 -10.22
N ASN A 116 8.42 7.39 -10.89
CA ASN A 116 8.48 7.75 -12.31
C ASN A 116 7.75 6.72 -13.17
N LYS A 117 7.95 5.43 -12.92
CA LYS A 117 7.25 4.36 -13.66
C LYS A 117 5.73 4.39 -13.43
N SER A 118 5.31 4.63 -12.19
CA SER A 118 3.89 4.80 -11.87
C SER A 118 3.30 6.01 -12.58
N LEU A 119 4.01 7.15 -12.58
CA LEU A 119 3.61 8.36 -13.29
C LEU A 119 3.49 8.09 -14.80
N GLU A 120 4.49 7.44 -15.42
CA GLU A 120 4.49 7.08 -16.83
C GLU A 120 3.26 6.23 -17.19
N THR A 121 2.94 5.24 -16.35
CA THR A 121 1.77 4.38 -16.55
C THR A 121 0.48 5.19 -16.42
N ARG A 122 0.41 6.11 -15.46
CA ARG A 122 -0.77 6.95 -15.24
C ARG A 122 -1.00 7.94 -16.39
N VAL A 123 0.07 8.53 -16.93
CA VAL A 123 0.03 9.37 -18.14
C VAL A 123 -0.46 8.54 -19.34
N LYS A 124 0.07 7.32 -19.51
CA LYS A 124 -0.39 6.41 -20.58
C LYS A 124 -1.87 6.04 -20.45
N GLU A 125 -2.37 5.79 -19.25
CA GLU A 125 -3.79 5.51 -19.03
C GLU A 125 -4.69 6.74 -19.29
N LEU A 126 -4.23 7.94 -18.93
CA LEU A 126 -4.92 9.18 -19.27
C LEU A 126 -5.03 9.39 -20.79
N ASP A 127 -3.96 9.08 -21.52
CA ASP A 127 -3.94 9.21 -22.99
C ASP A 127 -4.60 8.03 -23.72
N ARG A 128 -4.88 6.92 -23.02
CA ARG A 128 -5.43 5.69 -23.59
C ARG A 128 -6.73 5.91 -24.38
N PRO A 129 -7.71 6.72 -23.94
CA PRO A 129 -8.91 7.01 -24.73
C PRO A 129 -8.58 7.78 -26.01
N ALA A 130 -7.63 8.72 -25.98
CA ALA A 130 -7.19 9.47 -27.16
C ALA A 130 -6.47 8.55 -28.16
N MET A 131 -5.61 7.64 -27.67
CA MET A 131 -4.97 6.63 -28.50
C MET A 131 -5.99 5.65 -29.11
N ARG A 132 -6.97 5.19 -28.34
CA ARG A 132 -8.07 4.35 -28.86
C ARG A 132 -8.89 5.06 -29.93
N LEU A 133 -9.20 6.34 -29.75
CA LEU A 133 -9.89 7.13 -30.77
C LEU A 133 -9.04 7.28 -32.03
N ALA A 134 -7.72 7.50 -31.89
CA ALA A 134 -6.80 7.55 -33.01
C ALA A 134 -6.71 6.19 -33.74
N GLU A 135 -6.71 5.08 -33.00
CA GLU A 135 -6.69 3.72 -33.54
C GLU A 135 -8.01 3.37 -34.24
N ILE A 136 -9.16 3.69 -33.64
CA ILE A 136 -10.48 3.52 -34.27
C ILE A 136 -10.55 4.38 -35.54
N ARG A 137 -10.11 5.64 -35.48
CA ARG A 137 -10.04 6.50 -36.67
C ARG A 137 -9.12 5.89 -37.72
N LYS A 138 -7.97 5.34 -37.32
CA LYS A 138 -7.05 4.71 -38.25
C LYS A 138 -7.70 3.52 -38.95
N ASN A 139 -8.34 2.63 -38.20
CA ASN A 139 -8.96 1.43 -38.75
C ASN A 139 -10.23 1.77 -39.56
N MET A 140 -11.05 2.73 -39.10
CA MET A 140 -12.24 3.16 -39.85
C MET A 140 -11.89 3.92 -41.12
N VAL A 141 -10.87 4.78 -41.09
CA VAL A 141 -10.55 5.64 -42.23
C VAL A 141 -9.55 4.97 -43.14
N PHE A 142 -8.39 4.48 -42.66
CA PHE A 142 -7.36 3.95 -43.53
C PHE A 142 -7.61 2.52 -43.99
N ASP A 143 -8.08 1.61 -43.13
CA ASP A 143 -8.31 0.23 -43.56
C ASP A 143 -9.55 0.12 -44.46
N LYS A 144 -10.63 0.85 -44.16
CA LYS A 144 -11.79 0.90 -45.07
C LYS A 144 -11.48 1.68 -46.35
N LEU A 145 -10.72 2.77 -46.31
CA LEU A 145 -10.32 3.47 -47.53
C LEU A 145 -9.41 2.58 -48.38
N LYS A 146 -8.51 1.80 -47.79
CA LYS A 146 -7.67 0.83 -48.50
C LYS A 146 -8.51 -0.27 -49.17
N ASP A 147 -9.52 -0.81 -48.48
CA ASP A 147 -10.38 -1.88 -49.01
C ASP A 147 -11.44 -1.37 -50.01
N ASP A 148 -12.03 -0.19 -49.78
CA ASP A 148 -13.03 0.41 -50.68
C ASP A 148 -12.36 1.11 -51.89
N SER A 149 -11.15 1.67 -51.76
CA SER A 149 -10.45 2.29 -52.91
C SER A 149 -9.92 1.27 -53.90
N SER A 150 -9.55 0.06 -53.46
CA SER A 150 -9.20 -1.02 -54.42
C SER A 150 -10.41 -1.50 -55.21
N MET A 151 -11.63 -1.34 -54.67
CA MET A 151 -12.87 -1.66 -55.36
C MET A 151 -13.31 -0.54 -56.33
N LEU A 152 -12.82 0.69 -56.16
CA LEU A 152 -13.24 1.85 -56.93
C LEU A 152 -12.36 2.12 -58.17
N LEU A 153 -11.10 1.65 -58.18
CA LEU A 153 -10.19 1.83 -59.32
C LEU A 153 -10.40 0.82 -60.48
N SER A 154 -11.25 -0.20 -60.31
CA SER A 154 -11.50 -1.23 -61.33
C SER A 154 -12.83 -1.09 -62.08
N VAL A 155 -13.63 -0.07 -61.77
CA VAL A 155 -14.99 0.10 -62.29
C VAL A 155 -14.98 1.08 -63.48
N SER A 156 -15.27 0.57 -64.67
CA SER A 156 -15.37 1.35 -65.91
C SER A 156 -16.45 2.43 -65.81
N ALA A 157 -16.26 3.55 -66.54
CA ALA A 157 -17.11 4.75 -66.48
C ALA A 157 -18.63 4.48 -66.68
N GLU A 158 -19.00 3.41 -67.37
CA GLU A 158 -20.39 3.03 -67.64
C GLU A 158 -21.13 2.46 -66.43
N SER A 159 -20.43 1.93 -65.43
CA SER A 159 -21.03 1.31 -64.23
C SER A 159 -21.02 2.22 -62.99
N LEU A 160 -20.52 3.45 -63.14
CA LEU A 160 -20.48 4.46 -62.08
C LEU A 160 -21.85 4.75 -61.43
N PRO A 161 -22.97 4.97 -62.16
CA PRO A 161 -24.25 5.24 -61.52
C PRO A 161 -24.76 4.05 -60.72
N MET A 162 -24.54 2.81 -61.21
CA MET A 162 -24.94 1.59 -60.51
C MET A 162 -24.11 1.39 -59.23
N ALA A 163 -22.80 1.65 -59.29
CA ALA A 163 -21.92 1.64 -58.13
C ALA A 163 -22.31 2.71 -57.10
N GLN A 164 -22.70 3.90 -57.53
CA GLN A 164 -23.19 4.97 -56.67
C GLN A 164 -24.51 4.59 -55.97
N THR A 165 -25.46 3.98 -56.68
CA THR A 165 -26.69 3.46 -56.06
C THR A 165 -26.42 2.32 -55.08
N ALA A 166 -25.51 1.40 -55.40
CA ALA A 166 -25.12 0.31 -54.50
C ALA A 166 -24.44 0.84 -53.23
N LEU A 167 -23.60 1.87 -53.35
CA LEU A 167 -22.97 2.56 -52.23
C LEU A 167 -24.02 3.24 -51.33
N SER A 168 -24.98 3.95 -51.93
CA SER A 168 -26.09 4.56 -51.19
C SER A 168 -26.94 3.50 -50.48
N GLY A 169 -27.24 2.37 -51.13
CA GLY A 169 -27.95 1.24 -50.51
C GLY A 169 -27.20 0.65 -49.31
N LYS A 170 -25.89 0.40 -49.46
CA LYS A 170 -25.05 -0.12 -48.37
C LYS A 170 -24.91 0.90 -47.22
N MET A 171 -24.86 2.19 -47.53
CA MET A 171 -24.84 3.26 -46.54
C MET A 171 -26.18 3.37 -45.79
N LYS A 172 -27.31 3.26 -46.48
CA LYS A 172 -28.65 3.20 -45.86
C LYS A 172 -28.78 2.00 -44.93
N GLN A 173 -28.38 0.82 -45.37
CA GLN A 173 -28.41 -0.40 -44.55
C GLN A 173 -27.56 -0.23 -43.28
N LYS A 174 -26.33 0.28 -43.40
CA LYS A 174 -25.47 0.53 -42.23
C LYS A 174 -26.06 1.58 -41.28
N THR A 175 -26.67 2.62 -41.82
CA THR A 175 -27.34 3.67 -41.03
C THR A 175 -28.54 3.09 -40.27
N GLN A 176 -29.31 2.22 -40.91
CA GLN A 176 -30.42 1.51 -40.29
C GLN A 176 -29.95 0.62 -39.13
N VAL A 177 -28.88 -0.14 -39.31
CA VAL A 177 -28.30 -0.97 -38.23
C VAL A 177 -27.82 -0.09 -37.07
N ALA A 178 -27.16 1.04 -37.36
CA ALA A 178 -26.74 1.99 -36.33
C ALA A 178 -27.94 2.60 -35.58
N MET A 179 -29.00 3.00 -36.28
CA MET A 179 -30.24 3.50 -35.67
C MET A 179 -30.90 2.44 -34.78
N GLN A 180 -30.92 1.17 -35.20
CA GLN A 180 -31.45 0.07 -34.37
C GLN A 180 -30.64 -0.08 -33.08
N SER A 181 -29.31 -0.02 -33.17
CA SER A 181 -28.45 -0.09 -31.96
C SER A 181 -28.64 1.11 -31.03
N LEU A 182 -28.86 2.31 -31.59
CA LEU A 182 -29.17 3.51 -30.79
C LEU A 182 -30.54 3.41 -30.13
N ALA A 183 -31.55 2.90 -30.83
CA ALA A 183 -32.87 2.66 -30.26
C ALA A 183 -32.79 1.67 -29.09
N GLY A 184 -32.06 0.56 -29.26
CA GLY A 184 -31.83 -0.41 -28.18
C GLY A 184 -31.09 0.20 -26.98
N TYR A 185 -30.10 1.05 -27.22
CA TYR A 185 -29.38 1.72 -26.12
C TYR A 185 -30.26 2.73 -25.36
N VAL A 186 -31.13 3.46 -26.05
CA VAL A 186 -32.08 4.38 -25.41
C VAL A 186 -33.06 3.60 -24.53
N ASP A 187 -33.54 2.45 -24.99
CA ASP A 187 -34.43 1.57 -24.23
C ASP A 187 -33.74 0.96 -23.00
N GLU A 188 -32.50 0.50 -23.17
CA GLU A 188 -31.68 0.01 -22.06
C GLU A 188 -31.39 1.13 -21.04
N SER A 189 -31.07 2.33 -21.51
CA SER A 189 -30.84 3.50 -20.65
C SER A 189 -32.09 3.90 -19.86
N ARG A 190 -33.27 3.81 -20.48
CA ARG A 190 -34.55 4.05 -19.80
C ARG A 190 -34.78 3.00 -18.72
N SER A 191 -34.64 1.72 -19.06
CA SER A 191 -34.78 0.59 -18.14
C SER A 191 -33.80 0.70 -16.96
N TYR A 192 -32.57 1.15 -17.22
CA TYR A 192 -31.57 1.40 -16.18
C TYR A 192 -32.00 2.55 -15.26
N SER A 193 -32.51 3.66 -15.83
CA SER A 193 -33.00 4.78 -15.04
C SER A 193 -34.17 4.39 -14.12
N GLU A 194 -35.12 3.59 -14.60
CA GLU A 194 -36.25 3.07 -13.81
C GLU A 194 -35.78 2.12 -12.70
N ARG A 195 -34.77 1.28 -12.97
CA ARG A 195 -34.14 0.42 -11.95
C ARG A 195 -33.42 1.24 -10.87
N VAL A 196 -32.72 2.29 -11.26
CA VAL A 196 -32.07 3.19 -10.30
C VAL A 196 -33.12 3.91 -9.45
N ASP A 197 -34.18 4.41 -10.06
CA ASP A 197 -35.26 5.09 -9.34
C ASP A 197 -36.00 4.15 -8.37
N SER A 198 -36.25 2.90 -8.76
CA SER A 198 -36.82 1.88 -7.87
C SER A 198 -35.88 1.45 -6.73
N ILE A 199 -34.56 1.50 -6.91
CA ILE A 199 -33.60 1.29 -5.81
C ILE A 199 -33.58 2.50 -4.86
N LEU A 200 -33.68 3.71 -5.39
CA LEU A 200 -33.68 4.95 -4.60
C LEU A 200 -34.98 5.13 -3.81
N THR A 201 -36.11 4.75 -4.38
CA THR A 201 -37.45 4.81 -3.74
C THR A 201 -37.80 3.53 -2.96
N GLY A 202 -37.12 2.41 -3.23
CA GLY A 202 -37.32 1.10 -2.59
C GLY A 202 -36.80 0.99 -1.15
N GLY A 203 -36.23 2.06 -0.59
CA GLY A 203 -35.84 2.12 0.83
C GLY A 203 -37.01 2.39 1.80
N GLU A 204 -38.16 2.88 1.32
CA GLU A 204 -39.29 3.28 2.19
C GLU A 204 -40.52 2.36 2.15
N LYS A 205 -40.52 1.29 1.35
CA LYS A 205 -41.63 0.31 1.33
C LYS A 205 -41.20 -1.04 1.90
N THR A 206 -40.80 -1.04 3.16
CA THR A 206 -40.88 -2.25 3.98
C THR A 206 -42.11 -2.15 4.88
N SER A 207 -42.99 -3.14 4.76
CA SER A 207 -44.16 -3.43 5.60
C SER A 207 -45.42 -2.59 5.41
N ASN A 208 -46.38 -3.09 4.62
CA ASN A 208 -47.59 -3.74 5.14
C ASN A 208 -48.55 -4.08 4.00
N SER A 209 -49.25 -5.21 4.15
CA SER A 209 -50.13 -5.90 3.18
C SER A 209 -49.45 -6.32 1.88
N ALA A 210 -49.47 -7.63 1.61
CA ALA A 210 -49.50 -8.10 0.23
C ALA A 210 -50.71 -7.41 -0.43
N ASP A 211 -50.47 -6.32 -1.15
CA ASP A 211 -51.46 -5.78 -2.09
C ASP A 211 -51.78 -6.94 -3.01
N LEU A 212 -52.97 -7.53 -2.82
CA LEU A 212 -53.46 -8.58 -3.70
C LEU A 212 -53.57 -7.96 -5.09
N CYS A 213 -52.58 -8.27 -5.93
CA CYS A 213 -52.55 -7.83 -7.29
C CYS A 213 -53.45 -8.79 -8.08
N TYR A 214 -54.62 -8.30 -8.51
CA TYR A 214 -55.57 -9.06 -9.31
C TYR A 214 -55.22 -8.93 -10.79
N LEU A 215 -55.11 -10.06 -11.48
CA LEU A 215 -54.89 -10.09 -12.92
C LEU A 215 -56.22 -10.42 -13.62
N PRO A 216 -56.69 -9.59 -14.58
CA PRO A 216 -57.84 -9.94 -15.39
C PRO A 216 -57.49 -11.09 -16.36
N VAL A 217 -58.33 -12.11 -16.36
CA VAL A 217 -58.20 -13.31 -17.21
C VAL A 217 -59.52 -13.52 -17.94
N VAL A 218 -59.45 -13.80 -19.24
CA VAL A 218 -60.61 -14.20 -20.04
C VAL A 218 -60.46 -15.67 -20.42
N ILE A 219 -61.47 -16.47 -20.11
CA ILE A 219 -61.54 -17.89 -20.49
C ILE A 219 -62.63 -17.99 -21.55
N LEU A 220 -62.28 -18.58 -22.69
CA LEU A 220 -63.18 -18.76 -23.83
C LEU A 220 -63.31 -20.24 -24.15
N GLU A 221 -64.52 -20.76 -24.04
CA GLU A 221 -64.89 -22.14 -24.33
C GLU A 221 -65.60 -22.16 -25.69
N THR A 222 -65.09 -22.96 -26.62
CA THR A 222 -65.64 -23.10 -27.98
C THR A 222 -65.92 -24.56 -28.28
N ASP A 223 -67.11 -24.87 -28.79
CA ASP A 223 -67.45 -26.23 -29.20
C ASP A 223 -66.61 -26.63 -30.41
N SER A 224 -65.98 -27.81 -30.33
CA SER A 224 -65.16 -28.34 -31.42
C SER A 224 -66.05 -28.77 -32.58
N LEU A 225 -65.73 -28.31 -33.80
CA LEU A 225 -66.46 -28.71 -35.01
C LEU A 225 -66.32 -30.20 -35.36
N LEU A 226 -65.32 -30.88 -34.77
CA LEU A 226 -64.94 -32.26 -35.11
C LEU A 226 -65.64 -33.31 -34.24
N ASN A 227 -65.98 -32.97 -32.98
CA ASN A 227 -66.66 -33.85 -32.03
C ASN A 227 -67.68 -33.02 -31.23
N LEU A 228 -68.96 -33.38 -31.29
CA LEU A 228 -70.03 -32.66 -30.60
C LEU A 228 -69.93 -32.64 -29.06
N ASP A 229 -69.04 -33.46 -28.48
CA ASP A 229 -68.88 -33.61 -27.03
C ASP A 229 -67.52 -33.06 -26.54
N ASP A 230 -66.73 -32.45 -27.42
CA ASP A 230 -65.37 -32.00 -27.13
C ASP A 230 -65.30 -30.47 -27.24
N LYS A 231 -64.90 -29.81 -26.15
CA LYS A 231 -64.87 -28.36 -26.05
C LYS A 231 -63.44 -27.85 -25.97
N ILE A 232 -63.10 -26.89 -26.82
CA ILE A 232 -61.77 -26.29 -26.92
C ILE A 232 -61.77 -25.01 -26.08
N GLU A 233 -60.89 -24.97 -25.09
CA GLU A 233 -60.76 -23.87 -24.16
C GLU A 233 -59.49 -23.07 -24.44
N SER A 234 -59.61 -21.74 -24.44
CA SER A 234 -58.49 -20.82 -24.62
C SER A 234 -58.49 -19.76 -23.52
N VAL A 235 -57.35 -19.58 -22.86
CA VAL A 235 -57.15 -18.63 -21.77
C VAL A 235 -56.33 -17.46 -22.27
N PHE A 236 -56.88 -16.25 -22.15
CA PHE A 236 -56.23 -15.00 -22.52
C PHE A 236 -55.90 -14.17 -21.28
N THR A 237 -54.69 -13.62 -21.25
CA THR A 237 -54.22 -12.70 -20.20
C THR A 237 -53.73 -11.41 -20.85
N ALA A 238 -53.80 -10.29 -20.12
CA ALA A 238 -53.38 -8.99 -20.64
C ALA A 238 -51.86 -8.97 -20.91
N HIS A 239 -51.47 -8.77 -22.18
CA HIS A 239 -50.07 -8.60 -22.55
C HIS A 239 -49.57 -7.24 -22.04
N THR A 240 -48.80 -7.26 -20.96
CA THR A 240 -48.09 -6.08 -20.43
C THR A 240 -46.60 -6.39 -20.39
N ASP A 241 -45.73 -5.41 -20.61
CA ASP A 241 -44.26 -5.57 -20.62
C ASP A 241 -43.69 -6.16 -19.31
N VAL A 242 -44.45 -6.04 -18.23
CA VAL A 242 -44.14 -6.55 -16.88
C VAL A 242 -44.26 -8.08 -16.79
N TRP A 243 -45.14 -8.69 -17.58
CA TRP A 243 -45.48 -10.13 -17.47
C TRP A 243 -45.07 -10.88 -18.73
N GLN A 244 -43.75 -11.02 -18.93
CA GLN A 244 -43.21 -11.69 -20.12
C GLN A 244 -43.47 -13.22 -20.15
N ASN A 245 -43.91 -13.81 -19.03
CA ASN A 245 -44.05 -15.25 -18.87
C ASN A 245 -45.52 -15.68 -18.70
N SER A 246 -46.34 -15.39 -19.72
CA SER A 246 -47.78 -15.73 -19.75
C SER A 246 -48.04 -17.24 -19.59
N ALA A 247 -47.10 -18.10 -20.00
CA ALA A 247 -47.24 -19.56 -19.94
C ALA A 247 -47.43 -20.10 -18.52
N SER A 248 -46.73 -19.55 -17.53
CA SER A 248 -46.83 -20.02 -16.13
C SER A 248 -48.15 -19.60 -15.48
N ILE A 249 -48.73 -18.48 -15.92
CA ILE A 249 -50.01 -17.98 -15.42
C ILE A 249 -51.13 -18.83 -16.03
N VAL A 250 -51.07 -19.07 -17.33
CA VAL A 250 -52.02 -19.92 -18.06
C VAL A 250 -52.05 -21.33 -17.46
N SER A 251 -50.91 -21.94 -17.15
CA SER A 251 -50.88 -23.28 -16.53
C SER A 251 -51.53 -23.33 -15.14
N GLU A 252 -51.41 -22.25 -14.36
CA GLU A 252 -51.97 -22.20 -13.01
C GLU A 252 -53.49 -22.00 -13.06
N ILE A 253 -53.97 -21.19 -14.01
CA ILE A 253 -55.41 -20.98 -14.26
C ILE A 253 -56.05 -22.28 -14.73
N SER A 254 -55.42 -23.00 -15.67
CA SER A 254 -55.91 -24.31 -16.12
C SER A 254 -56.03 -25.35 -14.99
N ARG A 255 -55.28 -25.18 -13.88
CA ARG A 255 -55.40 -26.06 -12.70
C ARG A 255 -56.61 -25.74 -11.82
N VAL A 256 -56.94 -24.46 -11.66
CA VAL A 256 -58.04 -23.99 -10.79
C VAL A 256 -59.41 -24.05 -11.50
N GLN A 257 -59.39 -24.09 -12.82
CA GLN A 257 -60.57 -24.09 -13.69
C GLN A 257 -61.68 -25.12 -13.37
N PRO A 258 -61.42 -26.41 -13.07
CA PRO A 258 -62.49 -27.37 -12.81
C PRO A 258 -63.28 -27.09 -11.52
N GLU A 259 -62.81 -26.19 -10.66
CA GLU A 259 -63.50 -25.78 -9.43
C GLU A 259 -64.43 -24.56 -9.63
N LEU A 260 -64.35 -23.90 -10.79
CA LEU A 260 -65.11 -22.68 -11.10
C LEU A 260 -66.54 -23.02 -11.52
N LYS A 261 -67.54 -22.55 -10.75
CA LYS A 261 -68.96 -22.67 -11.11
C LYS A 261 -69.44 -21.41 -11.83
N TRP A 262 -69.93 -21.58 -13.06
CA TRP A 262 -70.51 -20.52 -13.87
C TRP A 262 -71.99 -20.31 -13.53
N THR A 263 -72.41 -19.05 -13.44
CA THR A 263 -73.79 -18.64 -13.16
C THR A 263 -74.22 -17.56 -14.15
N ALA A 264 -75.51 -17.47 -14.47
CA ALA A 264 -76.01 -16.44 -15.37
C ALA A 264 -75.80 -15.02 -14.79
N SER A 265 -75.22 -14.12 -15.59
CA SER A 265 -74.88 -12.75 -15.14
C SER A 265 -76.12 -11.90 -14.86
N SER A 266 -76.01 -10.95 -13.92
CA SER A 266 -77.09 -9.99 -13.62
C SER A 266 -77.32 -9.01 -14.78
N ALA A 267 -78.58 -8.59 -14.99
CA ALA A 267 -78.96 -7.66 -16.06
C ALA A 267 -78.27 -6.28 -15.96
N GLU A 268 -77.90 -5.86 -14.74
CA GLU A 268 -77.22 -4.58 -14.49
C GLU A 268 -75.76 -4.59 -14.96
N GLU A 269 -75.01 -5.68 -14.70
CA GLU A 269 -73.62 -5.84 -15.14
C GLU A 269 -73.52 -5.89 -16.68
N LYS A 270 -74.48 -6.57 -17.33
CA LYS A 270 -74.56 -6.62 -18.80
C LYS A 270 -74.74 -5.22 -19.41
N SER A 271 -75.49 -4.33 -18.74
CA SER A 271 -75.69 -2.96 -19.22
C SER A 271 -74.43 -2.09 -19.11
N PHE A 272 -73.62 -2.30 -18.06
CA PHE A 272 -72.38 -1.57 -17.86
C PHE A 272 -71.30 -1.98 -18.87
N ILE A 273 -71.10 -3.29 -19.05
CA ILE A 273 -70.15 -3.84 -20.03
C ILE A 273 -70.54 -3.40 -21.44
N ARG A 274 -71.85 -3.36 -21.76
CA ARG A 274 -72.34 -2.86 -23.04
C ARG A 274 -72.00 -1.39 -23.26
N GLY A 275 -72.06 -0.56 -22.22
CA GLY A 275 -71.67 0.85 -22.28
C GLY A 275 -70.19 1.03 -22.65
N ASP A 276 -69.31 0.33 -21.95
CA ASP A 276 -67.86 0.37 -22.21
C ASP A 276 -67.52 -0.21 -23.60
N PHE A 277 -68.15 -1.32 -23.99
CA PHE A 277 -67.94 -1.95 -25.29
C PHE A 277 -68.31 -1.05 -26.46
N LEU A 278 -69.43 -0.32 -26.35
CA LEU A 278 -69.83 0.67 -27.36
C LEU A 278 -68.80 1.80 -27.47
N SER A 279 -68.26 2.28 -26.34
CA SER A 279 -67.21 3.32 -26.35
C SER A 279 -65.92 2.86 -27.02
N LEU A 280 -65.57 1.57 -26.89
CA LEU A 280 -64.39 0.99 -27.54
C LEU A 280 -64.62 0.81 -29.05
N CYS A 281 -65.80 0.34 -29.46
CA CYS A 281 -66.15 0.20 -30.87
C CYS A 281 -66.15 1.55 -31.60
N GLU A 282 -66.59 2.63 -30.96
CA GLU A 282 -66.56 3.98 -31.53
C GLU A 282 -65.13 4.52 -31.71
N ASN A 283 -64.19 4.14 -30.83
CA ASN A 283 -62.82 4.65 -30.86
C ASN A 283 -61.88 3.85 -31.79
N GLU A 284 -62.03 2.52 -31.88
CA GLU A 284 -61.08 1.68 -32.61
C GLU A 284 -61.54 1.28 -34.02
N ILE A 285 -62.84 1.24 -34.31
CA ILE A 285 -63.38 0.68 -35.55
C ILE A 285 -63.90 1.80 -36.46
N SER A 286 -63.15 2.11 -37.53
CA SER A 286 -63.53 3.16 -38.49
C SER A 286 -64.63 2.77 -39.48
N GLU A 287 -64.99 1.48 -39.60
CA GLU A 287 -65.94 0.98 -40.62
C GLU A 287 -67.33 0.69 -40.03
N GLU A 288 -68.33 1.49 -40.42
CA GLU A 288 -69.68 1.50 -39.81
C GLU A 288 -70.43 0.15 -39.95
N ARG A 289 -70.22 -0.55 -41.07
CA ARG A 289 -70.85 -1.86 -41.32
C ARG A 289 -70.32 -2.93 -40.37
N LEU A 290 -69.02 -2.93 -40.13
CA LEU A 290 -68.35 -3.89 -39.26
C LEU A 290 -68.76 -3.65 -37.80
N SER A 291 -68.83 -2.39 -37.38
CA SER A 291 -69.32 -1.98 -36.07
C SER A 291 -70.75 -2.48 -35.80
N LYS A 292 -71.68 -2.33 -36.76
CA LYS A 292 -73.05 -2.84 -36.62
C LYS A 292 -73.13 -4.37 -36.50
N GLU A 293 -72.31 -5.09 -37.24
CA GLU A 293 -72.28 -6.57 -37.18
C GLU A 293 -71.72 -7.05 -35.85
N ILE A 294 -70.68 -6.40 -35.34
CA ILE A 294 -70.06 -6.70 -34.04
C ILE A 294 -71.05 -6.44 -32.89
N ILE A 295 -71.80 -5.33 -32.94
CA ILE A 295 -72.83 -5.03 -31.95
C ILE A 295 -73.94 -6.08 -31.98
N ARG A 296 -74.36 -6.54 -33.17
CA ARG A 296 -75.36 -7.61 -33.31
C ARG A 296 -74.89 -8.91 -32.65
N LEU A 297 -73.65 -9.33 -32.93
CA LEU A 297 -73.07 -10.54 -32.34
C LEU A 297 -72.91 -10.43 -30.82
N PHE A 298 -72.62 -9.23 -30.31
CA PHE A 298 -72.55 -8.97 -28.88
C PHE A 298 -73.92 -9.10 -28.19
N ASP A 299 -74.99 -8.60 -28.82
CA ASP A 299 -76.34 -8.68 -28.24
C ASP A 299 -76.89 -10.13 -28.28
N GLU A 300 -76.49 -10.93 -29.28
CA GLU A 300 -76.87 -12.35 -29.43
C GLU A 300 -76.13 -13.30 -28.46
N SER A 301 -75.02 -12.88 -27.85
CA SER A 301 -74.23 -13.74 -26.97
C SER A 301 -74.80 -13.86 -25.55
N SER A 302 -74.72 -15.07 -24.98
CA SER A 302 -75.04 -15.38 -23.59
C SER A 302 -73.80 -15.22 -22.70
N TRP A 303 -73.94 -14.52 -21.56
CA TRP A 303 -72.83 -14.14 -20.69
C TRP A 303 -72.99 -14.82 -19.33
N GLU A 304 -72.00 -15.63 -18.95
CA GLU A 304 -71.96 -16.31 -17.66
C GLU A 304 -70.81 -15.74 -16.81
N LYS A 305 -71.04 -15.60 -15.51
CA LYS A 305 -70.08 -15.13 -14.53
C LYS A 305 -69.65 -16.29 -13.64
N CYS A 306 -68.35 -16.40 -13.41
CA CYS A 306 -67.81 -17.31 -12.42
C CYS A 306 -68.04 -16.74 -11.00
N VAL A 307 -68.69 -17.51 -10.12
CA VAL A 307 -68.82 -17.17 -8.70
C VAL A 307 -67.80 -18.00 -7.94
N ASN A 308 -66.74 -17.35 -7.45
CA ASN A 308 -65.90 -17.94 -6.42
C ASN A 308 -66.64 -17.81 -5.08
N GLU A 309 -67.16 -18.93 -4.56
CA GLU A 309 -67.43 -19.06 -3.13
C GLU A 309 -66.06 -19.12 -2.43
N LEU A 310 -65.60 -17.99 -1.91
CA LEU A 310 -64.51 -17.92 -0.93
C LEU A 310 -65.09 -18.07 0.49
#